data_AF-A0A0G0E8A8-F1
#
_entry.id   AF-A0A0G0E8A8-F1
#
_cell.length_a   1.000
_cell.length_b   1.000
_cell.length_c   1.000
_cell.angle_alpha   90.00
_cell.angle_beta   90.00
_cell.angle_gamma   90.00
#
_symmetry.space_group_name_H-M   'P 1'
#
loop_
_entity.id
_entity.type
_entity.pdbx_description
1 polymer ?
#
loop_
_entity_poly.entity_id
_entity_poly.type
_entity_poly.pdbx_seq_one_letter_code
_entity_poly.pdbx_strand_id
1 'polypeptide(L)'
;MKRSYLIFQIFILFGLSAYVLYNRNVFTAAVMSLLLAALSLINKNHIVYYRRLKYIFGVSIFVVLFQVVFNRTVPMDIRLANGLLTSFKLFSISFLVLWFTSNISFSQLVESLNFLKPDLRLLIIMSLSLIPLIFKELEMIQTIQKSRAVKFNFFSVHKIIPALLVPLLHRIFQQAQNLSLAIISRGYE
;
A
#
# COMPACT_ATOMS: atom_id res chain seq x y z
N MET A 1 -0.03 3.48 -26.68
CA MET A 1 -1.32 3.12 -26.04
C MET A 1 -1.24 2.85 -24.54
N LYS A 2 -0.26 2.08 -24.01
CA LYS A 2 -0.21 1.72 -22.57
C LYS A 2 -0.08 2.90 -21.58
N ARG A 3 0.70 3.94 -21.91
CA ARG A 3 0.88 5.14 -21.06
C ARG A 3 -0.39 5.97 -20.88
N SER A 4 -1.19 6.13 -21.94
CA SER A 4 -2.47 6.86 -21.89
C SER A 4 -3.49 6.16 -21.00
N TYR A 5 -3.45 4.82 -20.98
CA TYR A 5 -4.36 4.01 -20.17
C TYR A 5 -4.06 4.16 -18.67
N LEU A 6 -2.79 4.19 -18.27
CA LEU A 6 -2.43 4.36 -16.86
C LEU A 6 -2.74 5.76 -16.32
N ILE A 7 -2.45 6.81 -17.09
CA ILE A 7 -2.80 8.18 -16.70
C ILE A 7 -4.31 8.29 -16.49
N PHE A 8 -5.09 7.73 -17.42
CA PHE A 8 -6.54 7.66 -17.31
C PHE A 8 -7.00 6.89 -16.05
N GLN A 9 -6.39 5.74 -15.73
CA GLN A 9 -6.68 4.99 -14.51
C GLN A 9 -6.37 5.77 -13.22
N ILE A 10 -5.28 6.53 -13.19
CA ILE A 10 -4.93 7.39 -12.05
C ILE A 10 -5.97 8.50 -11.90
N PHE A 11 -6.35 9.16 -13.00
CA PHE A 11 -7.40 10.18 -12.98
C PHE A 11 -8.74 9.61 -12.52
N ILE A 12 -9.12 8.40 -12.98
CA ILE A 12 -10.31 7.70 -12.49
C ILE A 12 -10.21 7.44 -10.99
N LEU A 13 -9.06 6.94 -10.51
CA LEU A 13 -8.87 6.65 -9.09
C LEU A 13 -9.06 7.92 -8.25
N PHE A 14 -8.37 9.00 -8.60
CA PHE A 14 -8.49 10.27 -7.89
C PHE A 14 -9.90 10.85 -8.00
N GLY A 15 -10.48 10.89 -9.20
CA GLY A 15 -11.83 11.42 -9.43
C GLY A 15 -12.91 10.67 -8.66
N LEU A 16 -12.89 9.34 -8.71
CA LEU A 16 -13.85 8.52 -7.95
C LEU A 16 -13.61 8.62 -6.44
N SER A 17 -12.35 8.69 -5.98
CA SER A 17 -12.06 8.87 -4.55
C SER A 17 -12.57 10.22 -4.03
N ALA A 18 -12.41 11.30 -4.80
CA ALA A 18 -12.92 12.62 -4.48
C ALA A 18 -14.44 12.65 -4.46
N TYR A 19 -15.09 11.98 -5.43
CA TYR A 19 -16.54 11.84 -5.47
C TYR A 19 -17.09 11.09 -4.24
N VAL A 20 -16.46 9.97 -3.85
CA VAL A 20 -16.84 9.22 -2.64
C VAL A 20 -16.72 10.09 -1.38
N LEU A 21 -15.69 10.93 -1.29
CA LEU A 21 -15.50 11.83 -0.15
C LEU A 21 -16.54 12.95 -0.13
N TYR A 22 -16.84 13.56 -1.28
CA TYR A 22 -17.80 14.64 -1.41
C TYR A 22 -19.24 14.20 -1.08
N ASN A 23 -19.56 12.94 -1.38
CA ASN A 23 -20.90 12.41 -1.20
C ASN A 23 -21.38 12.48 0.26
N ARG A 24 -22.53 13.12 0.51
CA ARG A 24 -23.13 13.24 1.85
C ARG A 24 -24.24 12.23 2.12
N ASN A 25 -24.75 11.57 1.09
CA ASN A 25 -25.92 10.70 1.20
C ASN A 25 -25.52 9.26 1.51
N VAL A 26 -26.06 8.72 2.61
CA VAL A 26 -25.76 7.36 3.10
C VAL A 26 -26.10 6.31 2.05
N PHE A 27 -27.28 6.43 1.44
CA PHE A 27 -27.76 5.47 0.43
C PHE A 27 -26.80 5.37 -0.75
N THR A 28 -26.40 6.51 -1.32
CA THR A 28 -25.48 6.54 -2.45
C THR A 28 -24.09 6.02 -2.08
N ALA A 29 -23.60 6.27 -0.86
CA ALA A 29 -22.33 5.72 -0.40
C ALA A 29 -22.40 4.19 -0.25
N ALA A 30 -23.53 3.66 0.26
CA ALA A 30 -23.77 2.23 0.37
C ALA A 30 -23.79 1.57 -1.02
N VAL A 31 -24.53 2.13 -1.98
CA VAL A 31 -24.60 1.64 -3.36
C VAL A 31 -23.21 1.64 -4.02
N MET A 32 -22.42 2.70 -3.87
CA MET A 32 -21.06 2.74 -4.41
C MET A 32 -20.16 1.68 -3.77
N SER A 33 -20.25 1.48 -2.46
CA SER A 33 -19.44 0.47 -1.77
C SER A 33 -19.78 -0.95 -2.25
N LEU A 34 -21.06 -1.24 -2.48
CA LEU A 34 -21.52 -2.51 -3.02
C LEU A 34 -21.09 -2.73 -4.47
N LEU A 35 -21.19 -1.69 -5.31
CA LEU A 35 -20.76 -1.76 -6.71
C LEU A 35 -19.25 -2.01 -6.80
N LEU A 36 -18.44 -1.29 -6.02
CA LEU A 36 -16.99 -1.49 -5.96
C LEU A 36 -16.60 -2.85 -5.37
N ALA A 37 -17.35 -3.34 -4.39
CA ALA A 37 -17.19 -4.70 -3.87
C ALA A 37 -17.49 -5.75 -4.96
N ALA A 38 -18.57 -5.58 -5.72
CA ALA A 38 -18.94 -6.46 -6.82
C ALA A 38 -17.88 -6.46 -7.94
N LEU A 39 -17.39 -5.28 -8.34
CA LEU A 39 -16.29 -5.16 -9.30
C LEU A 39 -15.02 -5.83 -8.79
N SER A 40 -14.74 -5.72 -7.49
CA SER A 40 -13.58 -6.36 -6.89
C SER A 40 -13.70 -7.88 -6.82
N LEU A 41 -14.92 -8.44 -6.75
CA LEU A 41 -15.15 -9.89 -6.75
C LEU A 41 -14.94 -10.50 -8.14
N ILE A 42 -15.09 -9.73 -9.22
CA ILE A 42 -14.80 -10.21 -10.58
C ILE A 42 -13.30 -10.50 -10.77
N ASN A 43 -12.44 -9.92 -9.92
CA ASN A 43 -11.00 -10.11 -10.01
C ASN A 43 -10.56 -11.46 -9.43
N LYS A 44 -9.63 -12.15 -10.10
CA LYS A 44 -9.20 -13.53 -9.76
C LYS A 44 -8.59 -13.68 -8.36
N ASN A 45 -8.18 -12.59 -7.71
CA ASN A 45 -7.47 -12.60 -6.44
C ASN A 45 -8.39 -12.52 -5.20
N HIS A 46 -9.35 -13.45 -5.09
CA HIS A 46 -10.33 -13.49 -3.98
C HIS A 46 -9.69 -13.56 -2.58
N ILE A 47 -8.52 -14.20 -2.44
CA ILE A 47 -7.80 -14.31 -1.16
C ILE A 47 -7.36 -12.93 -0.64
N VAL A 48 -6.84 -12.09 -1.54
CA VAL A 48 -6.37 -10.74 -1.18
C VAL A 48 -7.54 -9.85 -0.76
N TYR A 49 -8.68 -10.00 -1.45
CA TYR A 49 -9.93 -9.30 -1.13
C TYR A 49 -10.43 -9.65 0.27
N TYR A 50 -10.57 -10.95 0.57
CA TYR A 50 -11.08 -11.41 1.87
C TYR A 50 -10.20 -10.93 3.03
N ARG A 51 -8.88 -11.00 2.85
CA ARG A 51 -7.92 -10.51 3.86
C ARG A 51 -8.11 -9.02 4.12
N ARG A 52 -8.26 -8.19 3.07
CA ARG A 52 -8.52 -6.75 3.24
C ARG A 52 -9.87 -6.48 3.91
N LEU A 53 -10.93 -7.15 3.47
CA LEU A 53 -12.27 -6.99 4.01
C LEU A 53 -12.30 -7.27 5.52
N LYS A 54 -11.61 -8.32 5.98
CA LYS A 54 -11.47 -8.63 7.41
C LYS A 54 -10.91 -7.46 8.22
N TYR A 55 -9.86 -6.80 7.74
CA TYR A 55 -9.26 -5.66 8.45
C TYR A 55 -10.14 -4.41 8.40
N ILE A 56 -10.71 -4.09 7.23
CA ILE A 56 -11.55 -2.89 7.05
C ILE A 56 -12.85 -3.03 7.83
N PHE A 57 -13.42 -4.22 7.89
CA PHE A 57 -14.64 -4.47 8.65
C PHE A 57 -14.46 -4.18 10.15
N GLY A 58 -13.33 -4.62 10.74
CA GLY A 58 -13.00 -4.29 12.12
C GLY A 58 -12.87 -2.78 12.36
N VAL A 59 -12.14 -2.08 11.49
CA VAL A 59 -11.99 -0.61 11.57
C VAL A 59 -13.34 0.10 11.37
N SER A 60 -14.17 -0.38 10.45
CA SER A 60 -15.49 0.20 10.18
C SER A 60 -16.42 0.12 11.39
N ILE A 61 -16.48 -1.03 12.07
CA ILE A 61 -17.27 -1.17 13.31
C ILE A 61 -16.76 -0.19 14.37
N PHE A 62 -15.43 -0.11 14.53
CA PHE A 62 -14.82 0.82 15.48
C PHE A 62 -15.20 2.28 15.18
N VAL A 63 -15.22 2.69 13.92
CA VAL A 63 -15.61 4.04 13.50
C VAL A 63 -17.10 4.33 13.82
N VAL A 64 -18.00 3.38 13.56
CA VAL A 64 -19.43 3.54 13.91
C VAL A 64 -19.58 3.71 15.42
N LEU A 65 -18.95 2.83 16.21
CA LEU A 65 -19.00 2.90 17.67
C LEU A 65 -18.44 4.23 18.18
N PHE A 66 -17.32 4.69 17.62
CA PHE A 66 -16.71 5.94 18.02
C PHE A 66 -17.63 7.14 17.75
N GLN A 67 -18.29 7.19 16.58
CA GLN A 67 -19.27 8.25 16.30
C GLN A 67 -20.49 8.18 17.22
N VAL A 68 -21.01 6.97 17.48
CA VAL A 68 -22.18 6.75 18.32
C VAL A 68 -21.91 6.99 19.81
N VAL A 69 -20.66 6.92 20.27
CA VAL A 69 -20.30 7.19 21.69
C VAL A 69 -19.88 8.65 21.89
N PHE A 70 -19.00 9.18 21.04
CA PHE A 70 -18.33 10.46 21.28
C PHE A 70 -19.03 11.67 20.65
N ASN A 71 -19.78 11.52 19.54
CA ASN A 71 -20.44 12.65 18.87
C ASN A 71 -21.76 13.08 19.54
N ARG A 72 -21.72 13.54 20.79
CA ARG A 72 -22.92 13.85 21.60
C ARG A 72 -23.64 15.14 21.23
N THR A 73 -23.08 15.95 20.33
CA THR A 73 -23.65 17.25 19.92
C THR A 73 -24.85 17.10 18.98
N VAL A 74 -25.09 15.90 18.45
CA VAL A 74 -26.07 15.60 17.41
C VAL A 74 -27.03 14.50 17.91
N PRO A 75 -28.32 14.48 17.53
CA PRO A 75 -29.24 13.40 17.91
C PRO A 75 -28.79 12.02 17.42
N MET A 76 -29.24 10.97 18.12
CA MET A 76 -28.80 9.58 17.94
C MET A 76 -28.91 9.08 16.49
N ASP A 77 -30.02 9.36 15.81
CA ASP A 77 -30.29 8.86 14.46
C ASP A 77 -29.27 9.38 13.44
N ILE A 78 -28.93 10.67 13.55
CA ILE A 78 -27.97 11.32 12.67
C ILE A 78 -26.54 10.84 13.00
N ARG A 79 -26.24 10.52 14.26
CA ARG A 79 -24.93 9.95 14.64
C ARG A 79 -24.71 8.58 14.01
N LEU A 80 -25.73 7.73 14.04
CA LEU A 80 -25.67 6.40 13.44
C LEU A 80 -25.54 6.52 11.91
N ALA A 81 -26.33 7.41 11.29
CA ALA A 81 -26.24 7.69 9.86
C ALA A 81 -24.85 8.18 9.43
N ASN A 82 -24.23 9.09 10.19
CA ASN A 82 -22.89 9.61 9.92
C ASN A 82 -21.79 8.54 10.15
N GLY A 83 -21.96 7.69 11.15
CA GLY A 83 -21.09 6.54 11.39
C GLY A 83 -21.10 5.59 10.19
N LEU A 84 -22.30 5.17 9.78
CA LEU A 84 -22.50 4.32 8.60
C LEU A 84 -21.98 4.97 7.31
N LEU A 85 -22.24 6.26 7.09
CA LEU A 85 -21.71 7.01 5.95
C LEU A 85 -20.18 6.90 5.89
N THR A 86 -19.52 7.15 7.02
CA THR A 86 -18.05 7.12 7.11
C THR A 86 -17.51 5.71 6.86
N SER A 87 -18.17 4.70 7.41
CA SER A 87 -17.86 3.29 7.15
C SER A 87 -17.99 2.91 5.68
N PHE A 88 -19.08 3.27 5.01
CA PHE A 88 -19.26 2.99 3.58
C PHE A 88 -18.25 3.74 2.70
N LYS A 89 -17.85 4.96 3.07
CA LYS A 89 -16.76 5.68 2.40
C LYS A 89 -15.42 4.95 2.55
N LEU A 90 -15.10 4.46 3.75
CA LEU A 90 -13.89 3.68 3.99
C LEU A 90 -13.86 2.39 3.16
N PHE A 91 -14.98 1.66 3.08
CA PHE A 91 -15.09 0.48 2.22
C PHE A 91 -14.87 0.84 0.75
N SER A 92 -15.57 1.86 0.26
CA SER A 92 -15.51 2.30 -1.14
C SER A 92 -14.07 2.66 -1.55
N ILE A 93 -13.40 3.51 -0.76
CA ILE A 93 -12.02 3.93 -1.04
C ILE A 93 -11.08 2.72 -1.03
N SER A 94 -11.23 1.81 -0.07
CA SER A 94 -10.33 0.67 0.04
C SER A 94 -10.48 -0.32 -1.12
N PHE A 95 -11.70 -0.59 -1.58
CA PHE A 95 -11.95 -1.43 -2.76
C PHE A 95 -11.49 -0.76 -4.05
N LEU A 96 -11.65 0.55 -4.16
CA LEU A 96 -11.17 1.33 -5.30
C LEU A 96 -9.63 1.26 -5.42
N VAL A 97 -8.91 1.42 -4.30
CA VAL A 97 -7.45 1.25 -4.25
C VAL A 97 -7.05 -0.20 -4.56
N LEU A 98 -7.78 -1.20 -4.04
CA LEU A 98 -7.50 -2.60 -4.35
C LEU A 98 -7.67 -2.89 -5.85
N TRP A 99 -8.75 -2.41 -6.45
CA TRP A 99 -9.01 -2.57 -7.88
C TRP A 99 -7.89 -1.96 -8.71
N PHE A 100 -7.43 -0.75 -8.35
CA PHE A 100 -6.33 -0.08 -9.03
C PHE A 100 -5.01 -0.85 -8.89
N THR A 101 -4.61 -1.20 -7.66
CA THR A 101 -3.35 -1.93 -7.40
C THR A 101 -3.31 -3.33 -8.00
N SER A 102 -4.45 -3.99 -8.18
CA SER A 102 -4.52 -5.32 -8.79
C SER A 102 -4.43 -5.32 -10.31
N ASN A 103 -4.73 -4.19 -10.95
CA ASN A 103 -4.78 -4.06 -12.41
C ASN A 103 -3.52 -3.40 -13.01
N ILE A 104 -2.57 -2.98 -12.17
CA ILE A 104 -1.38 -2.25 -12.60
C ILE A 104 -0.13 -3.09 -12.37
N SER A 105 0.75 -3.13 -13.37
CA SER A 105 2.05 -3.78 -13.24
C SER A 105 3.13 -2.83 -12.70
N PHE A 106 4.18 -3.39 -12.10
CA PHE A 106 5.32 -2.62 -11.59
C PHE A 106 5.99 -1.75 -12.67
N SER A 107 6.14 -2.27 -13.89
CA SER A 107 6.69 -1.52 -15.02
C SER A 107 5.83 -0.31 -15.37
N GLN A 108 4.51 -0.45 -15.32
CA GLN A 108 3.57 0.65 -15.56
C GLN A 108 3.65 1.71 -14.44
N LEU A 109 3.81 1.31 -13.17
CA LEU A 109 4.07 2.25 -12.08
C LEU A 109 5.35 3.06 -12.31
N VAL A 110 6.42 2.42 -12.76
CA VAL A 110 7.68 3.11 -13.10
C VAL A 110 7.48 4.09 -14.26
N GLU A 111 6.74 3.72 -15.32
CA GLU A 111 6.42 4.64 -16.41
C GLU A 111 5.59 5.86 -15.95
N SER A 112 4.80 5.71 -14.90
CA SER A 112 4.02 6.82 -14.33
C SER A 112 4.92 7.92 -13.74
N LEU A 113 6.15 7.58 -13.32
CA LEU A 113 7.12 8.52 -12.74
C LEU A 113 7.81 9.41 -13.78
N ASN A 114 7.43 9.31 -15.06
CA ASN A 114 7.97 10.15 -16.13
C ASN A 114 7.69 11.66 -15.99
N PHE A 115 6.83 12.07 -15.05
CA PHE A 115 6.66 13.49 -14.73
C PHE A 115 7.78 14.05 -13.85
N LEU A 116 8.59 13.20 -13.21
CA LEU A 116 9.71 13.63 -12.38
C LEU A 116 10.96 13.97 -13.23
N LYS A 117 11.85 14.77 -12.64
CA LYS A 117 13.20 15.00 -13.18
C LYS A 117 13.93 13.67 -13.40
N PRO A 118 14.75 13.55 -14.46
CA PRO A 118 15.46 12.31 -14.80
C PRO A 118 16.23 11.69 -13.63
N ASP A 119 16.94 12.51 -12.84
CA ASP A 119 17.77 12.04 -11.72
C ASP A 119 16.92 11.42 -10.61
N LEU A 120 15.83 12.09 -10.23
CA LEU A 120 14.88 11.59 -9.23
C LEU A 120 14.18 10.32 -9.71
N ARG A 121 13.83 10.27 -11.00
CA ARG A 121 13.22 9.08 -11.62
C ARG A 121 14.19 7.90 -11.56
N LEU A 122 15.44 8.10 -11.93
CA LEU A 122 16.48 7.06 -11.88
C LEU A 122 16.68 6.55 -10.45
N LEU A 123 16.78 7.46 -9.47
CA LEU A 123 16.91 7.11 -8.06
C LEU A 123 15.71 6.26 -7.59
N ILE A 124 14.48 6.68 -7.87
CA ILE A 124 13.28 5.95 -7.46
C ILE A 124 13.23 4.58 -8.13
N ILE A 125 13.51 4.48 -9.44
CA ILE A 125 13.54 3.21 -10.17
C ILE A 125 14.54 2.25 -9.54
N MET A 126 15.76 2.73 -9.29
CA MET A 126 16.80 1.92 -8.67
C MET A 126 16.39 1.48 -7.27
N SER A 127 15.88 2.39 -6.44
CA SER A 127 15.41 2.06 -5.09
C SER A 127 14.29 1.00 -5.10
N LEU A 128 13.29 1.14 -5.97
CA LEU A 128 12.19 0.20 -6.09
C LEU A 128 12.66 -1.16 -6.61
N SER A 129 13.66 -1.19 -7.50
CA SER A 129 14.24 -2.43 -8.02
C SER A 129 15.08 -3.18 -6.97
N LEU A 130 15.61 -2.48 -5.98
CA LEU A 130 16.38 -3.06 -4.88
C LEU A 130 15.50 -3.68 -3.79
N ILE A 131 14.24 -3.25 -3.65
CA ILE A 131 13.33 -3.76 -2.60
C ILE A 131 13.24 -5.30 -2.60
N PRO A 132 12.97 -5.99 -3.73
CA PRO A 132 12.92 -7.45 -3.75
C PRO A 132 14.27 -8.10 -3.38
N LEU A 133 15.39 -7.47 -3.74
CA LEU A 133 16.73 -7.96 -3.43
C LEU A 133 17.00 -7.87 -1.92
N ILE A 134 16.66 -6.74 -1.31
CA ILE A 134 16.78 -6.51 0.14
C ILE A 134 15.97 -7.56 0.92
N PHE A 135 14.75 -7.88 0.48
CA PHE A 135 13.95 -8.92 1.14
C PHE A 135 14.60 -10.31 1.05
N LYS A 136 15.16 -10.68 -0.11
CA LYS A 136 15.89 -11.95 -0.25
C LYS A 136 17.13 -12.01 0.64
N GLU A 137 17.88 -10.91 0.71
CA GLU A 137 19.03 -10.83 1.61
C GLU A 137 18.61 -10.94 3.08
N LEU A 138 17.53 -10.27 3.46
CA LEU A 138 17.00 -10.33 4.80
C LEU A 138 16.62 -11.77 5.19
N GLU A 139 15.93 -12.51 4.31
CA GLU A 139 15.58 -13.92 4.52
C GLU A 139 16.83 -14.81 4.65
N MET A 140 17.85 -14.57 3.83
CA MET A 140 19.12 -15.29 3.89
C MET A 140 19.83 -15.03 5.23
N ILE A 141 19.96 -13.77 5.64
CA ILE A 141 20.60 -13.39 6.90
C ILE A 141 19.80 -13.96 8.08
N GLN A 142 18.47 -13.87 8.06
CA GLN A 142 17.63 -14.49 9.09
C GLN A 142 17.90 -15.98 9.23
N THR A 143 18.06 -16.70 8.11
CA THR A 143 18.36 -18.14 8.11
C THR A 143 19.75 -18.42 8.70
N ILE A 144 20.77 -17.62 8.34
CA ILE A 144 22.13 -17.72 8.88
C ILE A 144 22.17 -17.42 10.38
N GLN A 145 21.42 -16.42 10.84
CA GLN A 145 21.41 -16.08 12.27
C GLN A 145 20.61 -17.09 13.09
N LYS A 146 19.54 -17.67 12.53
CA LYS A 146 18.82 -18.79 13.16
C LYS A 146 19.71 -20.02 13.34
N SER A 147 20.56 -20.35 12.36
CA SER A 147 21.52 -21.46 12.50
C SER A 147 22.58 -21.19 13.56
N ARG A 148 22.88 -19.93 13.86
CA ARG A 148 23.72 -19.48 14.98
C ARG A 148 22.96 -19.36 16.31
N ALA A 149 21.78 -19.97 16.41
CA ALA A 149 20.91 -19.97 17.59
C ALA A 149 20.41 -18.58 18.05
N VAL A 150 20.43 -17.57 17.17
CA VAL A 150 19.83 -16.27 17.46
C VAL A 150 18.30 -16.41 17.46
N LYS A 151 17.67 -16.24 18.62
CA LYS A 151 16.21 -16.25 18.77
C LYS A 151 15.64 -14.87 18.47
N PHE A 152 14.84 -14.78 17.42
CA PHE A 152 14.11 -13.57 17.04
C PHE A 152 12.82 -13.43 17.86
N ASN A 153 12.94 -12.98 19.11
CA ASN A 153 11.79 -12.67 19.95
C ASN A 153 11.53 -11.16 19.97
N PHE A 154 10.26 -10.75 19.97
CA PHE A 154 9.85 -9.34 19.97
C PHE A 154 10.48 -8.50 21.10
N PHE A 155 10.78 -9.12 22.25
CA PHE A 155 11.37 -8.46 23.41
C PHE A 155 12.90 -8.29 23.35
N SER A 156 13.59 -8.93 22.40
CA SER A 156 15.06 -8.92 22.33
C SER A 156 15.61 -8.00 21.22
N VAL A 157 15.05 -6.80 21.08
CA VAL A 157 15.42 -5.82 20.05
C VAL A 157 16.94 -5.56 20.00
N HIS A 158 17.61 -5.52 21.15
CA HIS A 158 19.06 -5.33 21.26
C HIS A 158 19.89 -6.44 20.61
N LYS A 159 19.35 -7.66 20.45
CA LYS A 159 20.01 -8.78 19.77
C LYS A 159 19.66 -8.82 18.28
N ILE A 160 18.47 -8.34 17.92
CA ILE A 160 17.94 -8.35 16.56
C ILE A 160 18.65 -7.32 15.69
N ILE A 161 18.85 -6.11 16.20
CA ILE A 161 19.48 -5.00 15.47
C ILE A 161 20.90 -5.38 14.99
N PRO A 162 21.86 -5.78 15.85
CA PRO A 162 23.20 -6.13 15.38
C PRO A 162 23.24 -7.40 14.52
N ALA A 163 22.35 -8.37 14.78
CA ALA A 163 22.34 -9.63 14.04
C ALA A 163 21.75 -9.52 12.63
N LEU A 164 20.79 -8.63 12.39
CA LEU A 164 20.14 -8.45 11.09
C LEU A 164 20.55 -7.17 10.38
N LEU A 165 20.46 -6.02 11.07
CA LEU A 165 20.58 -4.71 10.43
C LEU A 165 22.02 -4.43 9.96
N VAL A 166 23.02 -4.74 10.80
CA VAL A 166 24.44 -4.53 10.46
C VAL A 166 24.85 -5.32 9.21
N PRO A 167 24.66 -6.65 9.14
CA PRO A 167 25.02 -7.40 7.94
C PRO A 167 24.19 -6.99 6.71
N LEU A 168 22.92 -6.62 6.90
CA LEU A 168 22.07 -6.13 5.81
C LEU A 168 22.61 -4.82 5.24
N LEU A 169 22.89 -3.83 6.09
CA LEU A 169 23.46 -2.54 5.67
C LEU A 169 24.80 -2.74 4.97
N HIS A 170 25.68 -3.57 5.54
CA HIS A 170 26.99 -3.84 4.93
C HIS A 170 26.86 -4.37 3.50
N ARG A 171 25.99 -5.37 3.28
CA ARG A 171 25.77 -5.94 1.95
C ARG A 171 25.08 -4.98 0.99
N ILE A 172 24.09 -4.22 1.46
CA ILE A 172 23.41 -3.19 0.65
C ILE A 172 24.41 -2.10 0.23
N PHE A 173 25.28 -1.63 1.12
CA PHE A 173 26.30 -0.64 0.77
C PHE A 173 27.30 -1.17 -0.25
N GLN A 174 27.75 -2.42 -0.09
CA GLN A 174 28.63 -3.06 -1.05
C GLN A 174 27.97 -3.21 -2.42
N GLN A 175 26.70 -3.58 -2.48
CA GLN A 175 25.93 -3.64 -3.73
C GLN A 175 25.73 -2.26 -4.34
N ALA A 176 25.39 -1.24 -3.54
CA ALA A 176 25.24 0.12 -4.01
C ALA A 176 26.55 0.66 -4.61
N GLN A 177 27.69 0.36 -3.98
CA GLN A 177 29.01 0.71 -4.51
C GLN A 177 29.27 0.01 -5.85
N ASN A 178 29.06 -1.30 -5.96
CA ASN A 178 29.23 -2.03 -7.21
C ASN A 178 28.32 -1.50 -8.32
N LEU A 179 27.09 -1.16 -7.98
CA LEU A 179 26.10 -0.63 -8.92
C LEU A 179 26.50 0.78 -9.37
N SER A 180 26.98 1.64 -8.48
CA SER A 180 27.50 2.97 -8.83
C SER A 180 28.69 2.88 -9.79
N LEU A 181 29.66 1.99 -9.54
CA LEU A 181 30.80 1.75 -10.43
C LEU A 181 30.34 1.22 -11.81
N ALA A 182 29.31 0.37 -11.83
CA ALA A 182 28.73 -0.15 -13.07
C ALA A 182 28.00 0.93 -13.88
N ILE A 183 27.37 1.92 -13.21
CA ILE A 183 26.72 3.06 -13.87
C ILE A 183 27.77 3.98 -14.49
N ILE A 184 28.77 4.36 -13.70
CA ILE A 184 29.87 5.23 -14.15
C ILE A 184 30.63 4.60 -15.32
N SER A 185 30.98 3.31 -15.23
CA SER A 185 31.69 2.61 -16.32
C SER A 185 30.88 2.47 -17.62
N ARG A 186 29.56 2.63 -17.56
CA ARG A 186 28.67 2.67 -18.74
C ARG A 186 28.49 4.08 -19.32
N GLY A 187 29.20 5.09 -18.79
CA GLY A 187 29.17 6.46 -19.29
C GLY A 187 27.94 7.26 -18.85
N TYR A 188 27.29 6.84 -17.77
CA TYR A 188 26.28 7.66 -17.09
C TYR A 188 26.98 8.54 -16.06
N GLU A 189 27.10 9.84 -16.35
CA GLU A 189 27.57 10.89 -15.44
C GLU A 189 26.39 11.62 -14.77
#